data_AF-A0A949UDJ0-F1
#
_entry.id   AF-A0A949UDJ0-F1
#
_cell.length_a   1.000
_cell.length_b   1.000
_cell.length_c   1.000
_cell.angle_alpha   90.00
_cell.angle_beta   90.00
_cell.angle_gamma   90.00
#
_symmetry.space_group_name_H-M   'P 1'
#
loop_
_entity.id
_entity.type
_entity.pdbx_description
1 polymer ?
#
loop_
_entity_poly.entity_id
_entity_poly.type
_entity_poly.pdbx_seq_one_letter_code
_entity_poly.pdbx_strand_id
1 'polypeptide(L)'
;MNCQQARHHIEYSPQNVLDLTHSSGEILAHLSACFKCKTFVEEQRDLAANLKRIRESAPEIPQTVDAAVLDAFRRHVTTARHDEMPVRKRAVRAAIYVSSAALLAAVAVIVFFTLPVSKPAPKIGAVGPPPHLAAAEFRASVTESGTRTPVKEANTHRKPVRASSRSLAVSRDQDLFPAGFASLMYCDRISCAGDMEIVRVQVSPSMLGLPLQSPGAAGPILADVLVGPDGIARG
;
A
#
# COMPACT_ATOMS: atom_id res chain seq x y z
N MET A 1 -3.78 -19.26 -27.25
CA MET A 1 -4.35 -18.66 -26.03
C MET A 1 -5.09 -19.72 -25.21
N ASN A 2 -4.91 -19.75 -23.89
CA ASN A 2 -5.69 -20.62 -23.00
C ASN A 2 -6.99 -19.93 -22.52
N CYS A 3 -7.94 -20.69 -21.97
CA CYS A 3 -9.23 -20.14 -21.55
C CYS A 3 -9.11 -19.07 -20.44
N GLN A 4 -8.10 -19.18 -19.56
CA GLN A 4 -7.89 -18.23 -18.46
C GLN A 4 -7.40 -16.88 -18.97
N GLN A 5 -6.47 -16.87 -19.92
CA GLN A 5 -5.98 -15.67 -20.60
C GLN A 5 -7.11 -15.00 -21.40
N ALA A 6 -7.90 -15.80 -22.11
CA ALA A 6 -9.06 -15.30 -22.85
C ALA A 6 -10.04 -14.58 -21.91
N ARG A 7 -10.38 -15.24 -20.80
CA ARG A 7 -11.29 -14.70 -19.79
C ARG A 7 -10.74 -13.44 -19.13
N HIS A 8 -9.48 -13.44 -18.73
CA HIS A 8 -8.84 -12.28 -18.14
C HIS A 8 -8.82 -11.07 -19.10
N HIS A 9 -8.59 -11.31 -20.39
CA HIS A 9 -8.64 -10.25 -21.39
C HIS A 9 -10.06 -9.67 -21.58
N ILE A 10 -11.09 -10.51 -21.49
CA ILE A 10 -12.50 -10.10 -21.56
C ILE A 10 -12.88 -9.30 -20.30
N GLU A 11 -12.50 -9.76 -19.11
CA GLU A 11 -12.85 -9.13 -17.83
C GLU A 11 -12.17 -7.77 -17.61
N TYR A 12 -10.89 -7.63 -18.00
CA TYR A 12 -10.15 -6.39 -17.80
C TYR A 12 -10.50 -5.30 -18.83
N SER A 13 -11.16 -5.67 -19.93
CA SER A 13 -11.53 -4.72 -20.99
C SER A 13 -13.00 -4.87 -21.40
N PRO A 14 -13.95 -4.48 -20.52
CA PRO A 14 -15.38 -4.63 -20.77
C PRO A 14 -15.85 -3.82 -21.99
N GLN A 15 -15.16 -2.73 -22.33
CA GLN A 15 -15.45 -1.95 -23.54
C GLN A 15 -15.21 -2.75 -24.83
N ASN A 16 -14.18 -3.60 -24.84
CA ASN A 16 -13.85 -4.45 -25.99
C ASN A 16 -14.84 -5.61 -26.20
N VAL A 17 -15.65 -5.94 -25.18
CA VAL A 17 -16.70 -6.98 -25.27
C VAL A 17 -17.89 -6.51 -26.12
N LEU A 18 -18.08 -5.20 -26.22
CA LEU A 18 -19.07 -4.60 -27.11
C LEU A 18 -18.52 -4.49 -28.53
N ASP A 19 -17.23 -4.14 -28.68
CA ASP A 19 -16.54 -4.02 -29.97
C ASP A 19 -15.62 -5.21 -30.28
N LEU A 20 -16.20 -6.40 -30.49
CA LEU A 20 -15.43 -7.59 -30.90
C LEU A 20 -14.70 -7.42 -32.24
N THR A 21 -15.09 -6.43 -33.04
CA THR A 21 -14.43 -6.09 -34.31
C THR A 21 -12.99 -5.62 -34.12
N HIS A 22 -12.67 -5.05 -32.95
CA HIS A 22 -11.32 -4.57 -32.63
C HIS A 22 -10.53 -5.55 -31.72
N SER A 23 -11.12 -6.70 -31.39
CA SER A 23 -10.42 -7.72 -30.60
C SER A 23 -9.32 -8.38 -31.42
N SER A 24 -8.22 -8.78 -30.76
CA SER A 24 -7.14 -9.49 -31.44
C SER A 24 -7.67 -10.77 -32.09
N GLY A 25 -7.21 -11.07 -33.31
CA GLY A 25 -7.65 -12.25 -34.06
C GLY A 25 -7.46 -13.57 -33.32
N GLU A 26 -6.49 -13.63 -32.39
CA GLU A 26 -6.26 -14.76 -31.50
C GLU A 26 -7.44 -15.03 -30.54
N ILE A 27 -8.10 -13.97 -30.06
CA ILE A 27 -9.27 -14.10 -29.19
C ILE A 27 -10.45 -14.62 -29.99
N LEU A 28 -10.69 -14.08 -31.18
CA LEU A 28 -11.77 -14.54 -32.05
C LEU A 28 -11.59 -16.02 -32.44
N ALA A 29 -10.35 -16.43 -32.77
CA ALA A 29 -10.03 -17.83 -33.05
C ALA A 29 -10.27 -18.75 -31.84
N HIS A 30 -10.02 -18.28 -30.61
CA HIS A 30 -10.32 -19.06 -29.42
C HIS A 30 -11.82 -19.10 -29.11
N LEU A 31 -12.54 -17.98 -29.29
CA LEU A 31 -13.99 -17.92 -29.06
C LEU A 31 -14.76 -18.82 -30.04
N SER A 32 -14.27 -18.97 -31.27
CA SER A 32 -14.86 -19.93 -32.22
C SER A 32 -14.56 -21.39 -31.85
N ALA A 33 -13.41 -21.67 -31.23
CA ALA A 33 -13.01 -23.02 -30.82
C ALA A 33 -13.54 -23.45 -29.44
N CYS A 34 -13.81 -22.52 -28.52
CA CYS A 34 -14.15 -22.81 -27.13
C CYS A 34 -15.56 -22.35 -26.77
N PHE A 35 -16.49 -23.30 -26.69
CA PHE A 35 -17.90 -23.05 -26.36
C PHE A 35 -18.08 -22.31 -25.03
N LYS A 36 -17.33 -22.69 -23.97
CA LYS A 36 -17.45 -22.06 -22.64
C LYS A 36 -17.13 -20.56 -22.68
N CYS A 37 -16.05 -20.18 -23.36
CA CYS A 37 -15.66 -18.77 -23.50
C CYS A 37 -16.67 -18.00 -24.36
N LYS A 38 -17.24 -18.64 -25.38
CA LYS A 38 -18.32 -18.05 -26.19
C LYS A 38 -19.57 -17.75 -25.35
N THR A 39 -20.08 -18.73 -24.60
CA THR A 39 -21.25 -18.54 -23.72
C THR A 39 -21.00 -17.44 -22.69
N PHE A 40 -19.81 -17.39 -22.10
CA PHE A 40 -19.44 -16.31 -21.18
C PHE A 40 -19.51 -14.92 -21.83
N VAL A 41 -19.04 -14.77 -23.08
CA VAL A 41 -19.14 -13.49 -23.80
C VAL A 41 -20.59 -13.13 -24.11
N GLU A 42 -21.43 -14.10 -24.45
CA GLU A 42 -22.87 -13.89 -24.67
C GLU A 42 -23.56 -13.43 -23.38
N GLU A 43 -23.29 -14.08 -22.24
CA GLU A 43 -23.80 -13.68 -20.92
C GLU A 43 -23.39 -12.23 -20.56
N GLN A 44 -22.13 -11.85 -20.83
CA GLN A 44 -21.65 -10.48 -20.59
C GLN A 44 -22.36 -9.45 -21.47
N ARG A 45 -22.64 -9.79 -22.74
CA ARG A 45 -23.39 -8.92 -23.65
C ARG A 45 -24.84 -8.76 -23.22
N ASP A 46 -25.49 -9.84 -22.80
CA ASP A 46 -26.87 -9.81 -22.31
C ASP A 46 -26.97 -8.98 -21.03
N LEU A 47 -26.01 -9.14 -20.11
CA LEU A 47 -25.92 -8.29 -18.92
C LEU A 47 -25.75 -6.82 -19.30
N ALA A 48 -24.83 -6.49 -20.20
CA ALA A 48 -24.61 -5.13 -20.67
C ALA A 48 -25.86 -4.52 -21.33
N ALA A 49 -26.57 -5.31 -22.14
CA ALA A 49 -27.83 -4.88 -22.77
C ALA A 49 -28.92 -4.61 -21.74
N ASN A 50 -29.04 -5.46 -20.71
CA ASN A 50 -30.00 -5.27 -19.62
C ASN A 50 -29.67 -4.04 -18.77
N LEU A 51 -28.40 -3.82 -18.41
CA LEU A 51 -27.97 -2.61 -17.70
C LEU A 51 -28.23 -1.35 -18.52
N LYS A 52 -28.02 -1.40 -19.83
CA LYS A 52 -28.36 -0.30 -20.75
C LYS A 52 -29.86 -0.01 -20.75
N ARG A 53 -30.73 -1.03 -20.82
CA ARG A 53 -32.19 -0.85 -20.72
C ARG A 53 -32.61 -0.25 -19.39
N ILE A 54 -32.01 -0.71 -18.28
CA ILE A 54 -32.28 -0.14 -16.95
C ILE A 54 -31.90 1.34 -16.94
N ARG A 55 -30.73 1.68 -17.49
CA ARG A 55 -30.29 3.08 -17.62
C ARG A 55 -31.23 3.93 -18.48
N GLU A 56 -31.69 3.41 -19.61
CA GLU A 56 -32.63 4.13 -20.51
C GLU A 56 -34.04 4.26 -19.91
N SER A 57 -34.45 3.31 -19.06
CA SER A 57 -35.71 3.35 -18.33
C SER A 57 -35.67 4.24 -17.08
N ALA A 58 -34.47 4.62 -16.62
CA ALA A 58 -34.33 5.46 -15.44
C ALA A 58 -34.89 6.86 -15.74
N PRO A 59 -35.74 7.43 -14.87
CA PRO A 59 -36.21 8.79 -15.04
C PRO A 59 -35.02 9.75 -15.02
N GLU A 60 -35.11 10.81 -15.81
CA GLU A 60 -34.08 11.86 -15.81
C GLU A 60 -33.97 12.44 -14.40
N ILE A 61 -32.79 12.30 -13.80
CA ILE A 61 -32.54 12.76 -12.44
C ILE A 61 -32.59 14.29 -12.48
N PRO A 62 -33.49 14.94 -11.71
CA PRO A 62 -33.55 16.38 -11.71
C PRO A 62 -32.24 16.96 -11.19
N GLN A 63 -31.70 17.95 -11.89
CA GLN A 63 -30.42 18.61 -11.55
C GLN A 63 -30.39 19.19 -10.13
N THR A 64 -31.57 19.43 -9.54
CA THR A 64 -31.72 19.87 -8.15
C THR A 64 -31.26 18.83 -7.14
N VAL A 65 -31.42 17.53 -7.43
CA VAL A 65 -30.96 16.45 -6.55
C VAL A 65 -29.44 16.39 -6.55
N ASP A 66 -28.81 16.47 -7.72
CA ASP A 66 -27.34 16.49 -7.82
C ASP A 66 -26.74 17.69 -7.09
N ALA A 67 -27.35 18.87 -7.27
CA ALA A 67 -26.95 20.08 -6.55
C ALA A 67 -27.11 19.91 -5.03
N ALA A 68 -28.20 19.30 -4.56
CA ALA A 68 -28.44 19.04 -3.14
C ALA A 68 -27.46 18.01 -2.55
N VAL A 69 -27.13 16.96 -3.30
CA VAL A 69 -26.13 15.95 -2.88
C VAL A 69 -24.74 16.57 -2.80
N LEU A 70 -24.35 17.36 -3.81
CA LEU A 70 -23.06 18.05 -3.80
C LEU A 70 -22.96 19.07 -2.66
N ASP A 71 -24.03 19.81 -2.39
CA ASP A 71 -24.07 20.76 -1.28
C ASP A 71 -24.00 20.05 0.09
N ALA A 72 -24.76 18.96 0.27
CA ALA A 72 -24.69 18.13 1.46
C ALA A 72 -23.29 17.54 1.67
N PHE A 73 -22.64 17.08 0.59
CA PHE A 73 -21.28 16.57 0.64
C PHE A 73 -20.27 17.65 1.04
N ARG A 74 -20.35 18.85 0.44
CA ARG A 74 -19.48 19.98 0.81
C ARG A 74 -19.65 20.36 2.28
N ARG A 75 -20.91 20.43 2.76
CA ARG A 75 -21.21 20.65 4.17
C ARG A 75 -20.55 19.58 5.04
N HIS A 76 -20.69 18.31 4.67
CA HIS A 76 -20.08 17.21 5.41
C HIS A 76 -18.54 17.30 5.48
N VAL A 77 -17.87 17.60 4.37
CA VAL A 77 -16.41 17.80 4.34
C VAL A 77 -15.98 18.96 5.23
N THR A 78 -16.72 20.08 5.22
CA THR A 78 -16.41 21.21 6.11
C THR A 78 -16.60 20.86 7.58
N THR A 79 -17.65 20.14 7.95
CA THR A 79 -17.89 19.73 9.34
C THR A 79 -16.89 18.67 9.81
N ALA A 80 -16.56 17.69 8.97
CA ALA A 80 -15.61 16.62 9.31
C ALA A 80 -14.20 17.17 9.59
N ARG A 81 -13.74 18.16 8.82
CA ARG A 81 -12.45 18.82 9.07
C ARG A 81 -12.39 19.61 10.37
N HIS A 82 -13.53 20.10 10.87
CA HIS A 82 -13.56 20.82 12.14
C HIS A 82 -13.64 19.89 13.36
N ASP A 83 -14.22 18.70 13.21
CA ASP A 83 -14.27 17.68 14.28
C ASP A 83 -12.97 16.89 14.44
N GLU A 84 -12.02 16.98 13.50
CA GLU A 84 -10.70 16.34 13.57
C GLU A 84 -9.66 17.08 14.45
N MET A 85 -10.08 17.95 15.38
CA MET A 85 -9.19 18.42 16.46
C MET A 85 -9.41 17.67 17.78
N PRO A 86 -8.78 16.50 18.01
CA PRO A 86 -8.60 15.96 19.35
C PRO A 86 -7.41 16.62 20.08
N VAL A 87 -6.90 17.77 19.62
CA VAL A 87 -5.78 18.47 20.27
C VAL A 87 -6.12 18.82 21.73
N ARG A 88 -7.39 19.15 22.00
CA ARG A 88 -7.87 19.43 23.35
C ARG A 88 -7.88 18.18 24.25
N LYS A 89 -8.11 16.98 23.70
CA LYS A 89 -8.11 15.73 24.47
C LYS A 89 -6.68 15.23 24.76
N ARG A 90 -5.70 15.49 23.88
CA ARG A 90 -4.28 15.20 24.16
C ARG A 90 -3.70 16.13 25.24
N ALA A 91 -4.03 17.43 25.21
CA ALA A 91 -3.58 18.38 26.22
C ALA A 91 -4.09 18.05 27.64
N VAL A 92 -5.36 17.63 27.77
CA VAL A 92 -5.94 17.24 29.06
C VAL A 92 -5.31 15.97 29.62
N ARG A 93 -5.00 14.97 28.77
CA ARG A 93 -4.31 13.75 29.23
C ARG A 93 -2.86 14.05 29.65
N ALA A 94 -2.14 14.91 28.93
CA ALA A 94 -0.79 15.31 29.32
C ALA A 94 -0.77 16.03 30.68
N ALA A 95 -1.74 16.90 30.96
CA ALA A 95 -1.86 17.57 32.26
C ALA A 95 -2.10 16.58 33.42
N ILE A 96 -2.87 15.51 33.20
CA ILE A 96 -3.10 14.46 34.20
C ILE A 96 -1.80 13.69 34.50
N TYR A 97 -1.00 13.35 33.49
CA TYR A 97 0.27 12.63 33.71
C TYR A 97 1.30 13.46 34.49
N VAL A 98 1.41 14.77 34.22
CA VAL A 98 2.36 15.65 34.94
C VAL A 98 2.03 15.74 36.43
N SER A 99 0.74 15.72 36.79
CA SER A 99 0.34 15.76 38.21
C SER A 99 0.70 14.49 38.98
N SER A 100 0.68 13.31 38.32
CA SER A 100 0.97 12.03 38.97
C SER A 100 2.47 11.82 39.28
N ALA A 101 3.36 12.41 38.47
CA ALA A 101 4.80 12.30 38.67
C ALA A 101 5.29 13.08 39.89
N ALA A 102 4.72 14.27 40.15
CA ALA A 102 5.05 15.07 41.32
C ALA A 102 4.66 14.38 42.64
N LEU A 103 3.53 13.67 42.64
CA LEU A 103 3.01 12.98 43.82
C LEU A 103 3.86 11.74 44.16
N LEU A 104 4.30 10.97 43.16
CA LEU A 104 5.21 9.84 43.36
C LEU A 104 6.61 10.29 43.85
N ALA A 105 7.13 11.40 43.33
CA ALA A 105 8.40 11.95 43.80
C ALA A 105 8.33 12.39 45.28
N ALA A 106 7.24 13.03 45.70
CA ALA A 106 7.05 13.42 47.10
C ALA A 106 6.97 12.21 48.04
N VAL A 107 6.27 11.14 47.64
CA VAL A 107 6.19 9.89 48.43
C VAL A 107 7.56 9.22 48.54
N ALA A 108 8.33 9.16 47.46
CA ALA A 108 9.68 8.56 47.47
C ALA A 108 10.63 9.29 48.43
N VAL A 109 10.57 10.63 48.49
CA VAL A 109 11.37 11.42 49.45
C VAL A 109 10.97 11.10 50.89
N ILE A 110 9.67 11.02 51.19
CA ILE A 110 9.19 10.68 52.54
C ILE A 110 9.64 9.27 52.96
N VAL A 111 9.52 8.28 52.07
CA VAL A 111 9.96 6.90 52.33
C VAL A 111 11.48 6.84 52.55
N PHE A 112 12.27 7.55 51.75
CA PHE A 112 13.73 7.59 51.91
C PHE A 112 14.16 8.19 53.25
N PHE A 113 13.46 9.23 53.74
CA PHE A 113 13.76 9.86 55.03
C PHE A 113 13.24 9.07 56.24
N THR A 114 12.24 8.20 56.08
CA THR A 114 11.62 7.45 57.19
C THR A 114 12.13 6.03 57.36
N LEU A 115 12.86 5.48 56.39
CA LEU A 115 13.41 4.12 56.50
C LEU A 115 14.76 4.12 57.22
N PRO A 116 14.89 3.41 58.36
CA PRO A 116 16.17 3.26 59.04
C PRO A 116 17.09 2.34 58.22
N VAL A 117 18.22 2.87 57.78
CA VAL A 117 19.27 2.12 57.08
C VAL A 117 19.93 1.15 58.06
N SER A 118 19.42 -0.08 58.13
CA SER A 118 20.10 -1.18 58.82
C SER A 118 21.34 -1.58 58.03
N LYS A 119 22.52 -1.26 58.57
CA LYS A 119 23.82 -1.65 58.00
C LYS A 119 23.97 -3.18 58.11
N PRO A 120 24.21 -3.92 57.02
CA PRO A 120 24.57 -5.33 57.13
C PRO A 120 26.03 -5.46 57.63
N ALA A 121 26.22 -6.31 58.64
CA ALA A 121 27.52 -6.64 59.21
C ALA A 121 28.34 -7.55 58.27
N PRO A 122 29.68 -7.43 58.25
CA PRO A 122 30.55 -8.22 57.38
C PRO A 122 30.78 -9.62 57.97
N LYS A 123 30.62 -10.66 57.16
CA LYS A 123 31.06 -12.03 57.48
C LYS A 123 32.32 -12.37 56.68
N ILE A 124 33.40 -12.65 57.40
CA ILE A 124 34.70 -13.10 56.91
C ILE A 124 34.75 -14.64 57.02
N GLY A 125 35.09 -15.27 55.89
CA GLY A 125 36.00 -16.43 55.81
C GLY A 125 35.48 -17.84 56.09
N ALA A 126 35.50 -18.71 55.06
CA ALA A 126 36.09 -20.06 55.14
C ALA A 126 36.32 -20.65 53.72
N VAL A 127 37.53 -21.18 53.55
CA VAL A 127 38.17 -21.80 52.37
C VAL A 127 37.72 -23.26 52.22
N GLY A 128 37.16 -23.72 51.08
CA GLY A 128 37.77 -24.59 50.02
C GLY A 128 37.54 -26.12 50.25
N PRO A 129 37.76 -27.06 49.29
CA PRO A 129 37.76 -27.03 47.80
C PRO A 129 36.97 -28.29 47.19
N PRO A 130 37.14 -28.79 45.93
CA PRO A 130 36.06 -29.36 45.04
C PRO A 130 36.19 -30.90 44.81
N PRO A 131 35.74 -31.58 43.72
CA PRO A 131 34.74 -31.36 42.63
C PRO A 131 33.73 -32.55 42.50
N HIS A 132 32.75 -32.54 41.57
CA HIS A 132 32.34 -33.74 40.77
C HIS A 132 31.30 -33.41 39.67
N LEU A 133 31.52 -34.04 38.52
CA LEU A 133 30.81 -33.96 37.24
C LEU A 133 29.48 -34.74 37.24
N ALA A 134 28.46 -34.23 36.55
CA ALA A 134 27.38 -34.98 35.86
C ALA A 134 26.67 -34.00 34.90
N ALA A 135 26.89 -34.05 33.58
CA ALA A 135 26.30 -34.99 32.62
C ALA A 135 24.77 -35.02 32.71
N ALA A 136 24.10 -34.19 31.92
CA ALA A 136 22.68 -34.34 31.60
C ALA A 136 22.51 -34.34 30.08
N GLU A 137 21.99 -35.47 29.61
CA GLU A 137 21.65 -35.82 28.23
C GLU A 137 20.75 -34.78 27.56
N PHE A 138 21.08 -34.40 26.34
CA PHE A 138 20.13 -33.81 25.40
C PHE A 138 19.81 -34.85 24.34
N ARG A 139 18.60 -35.43 24.43
CA ARG A 139 18.08 -36.43 23.50
C ARG A 139 17.29 -35.74 22.38
N ALA A 140 17.50 -36.23 21.18
CA ALA A 140 17.02 -35.72 19.90
C ALA A 140 15.53 -35.98 19.62
N SER A 141 14.95 -35.16 18.74
CA SER A 141 14.06 -35.56 17.63
C SER A 141 14.23 -34.52 16.49
N VAL A 142 14.62 -34.82 15.24
CA VAL A 142 14.02 -35.71 14.20
C VAL A 142 12.64 -35.14 13.83
N THR A 143 12.27 -34.64 12.64
CA THR A 143 12.79 -34.58 11.25
C THR A 143 11.85 -33.62 10.51
N GLU A 144 12.30 -32.83 9.53
CA GLU A 144 11.61 -32.81 8.22
C GLU A 144 12.45 -32.19 7.12
N SER A 145 12.45 -32.91 5.99
CA SER A 145 13.24 -32.72 4.79
C SER A 145 12.33 -32.14 3.72
N GLY A 146 12.82 -31.18 2.93
CA GLY A 146 12.01 -30.51 1.91
C GLY A 146 12.86 -29.80 0.85
N THR A 147 13.40 -30.60 -0.07
CA THR A 147 14.29 -30.28 -1.18
C THR A 147 13.79 -29.15 -2.11
N ARG A 148 14.63 -28.13 -2.32
CA ARG A 148 14.48 -27.11 -3.38
C ARG A 148 15.35 -27.46 -4.58
N THR A 149 14.79 -27.41 -5.78
CA THR A 149 15.51 -27.36 -7.05
C THR A 149 15.36 -25.96 -7.67
N PRO A 150 16.42 -25.38 -8.28
CA PRO A 150 16.31 -24.19 -9.11
C PRO A 150 16.46 -24.55 -10.60
N VAL A 151 15.52 -24.12 -11.44
CA VAL A 151 15.68 -24.12 -12.90
C VAL A 151 15.93 -22.69 -13.37
N LYS A 152 17.13 -22.49 -13.91
CA LYS A 152 17.50 -21.36 -14.76
C LYS A 152 16.86 -21.57 -16.14
N GLU A 153 16.28 -20.53 -16.73
CA GLU A 153 16.63 -20.20 -18.11
C GLU A 153 16.23 -18.78 -18.49
N ALA A 154 17.23 -18.06 -18.98
CA ALA A 154 17.08 -16.80 -19.68
C ALA A 154 16.82 -17.10 -21.16
N ASN A 155 15.94 -16.34 -21.81
CA ASN A 155 16.29 -15.84 -23.13
C ASN A 155 15.47 -14.61 -23.53
N THR A 156 16.25 -13.58 -23.82
CA THR A 156 15.91 -12.31 -24.42
C THR A 156 15.47 -12.46 -25.87
N HIS A 157 14.40 -11.76 -26.28
CA HIS A 157 14.35 -11.16 -27.61
C HIS A 157 13.61 -9.82 -27.57
N ARG A 158 14.37 -8.78 -27.88
CA ARG A 158 13.98 -7.38 -28.03
C ARG A 158 13.75 -7.14 -29.53
N LYS A 159 12.71 -6.36 -29.90
CA LYS A 159 12.77 -5.23 -30.86
C LYS A 159 11.38 -4.58 -31.09
N PRO A 160 11.32 -3.34 -31.60
CA PRO A 160 10.41 -2.28 -31.15
C PRO A 160 9.31 -1.98 -32.17
N VAL A 161 8.36 -1.08 -31.83
CA VAL A 161 8.02 0.12 -32.64
C VAL A 161 6.89 0.92 -31.96
N ARG A 162 7.07 2.25 -32.02
CA ARG A 162 6.23 3.35 -31.55
C ARG A 162 4.78 3.28 -32.05
N ALA A 163 3.85 3.66 -31.18
CA ALA A 163 2.68 4.44 -31.58
C ALA A 163 2.42 5.53 -30.52
N SER A 164 2.64 6.76 -30.95
CA SER A 164 2.36 8.01 -30.26
C SER A 164 0.85 8.16 -30.07
N SER A 165 0.40 8.36 -28.83
CA SER A 165 -0.87 9.00 -28.55
C SER A 165 -0.62 10.16 -27.59
N ARG A 166 -0.88 11.36 -28.09
CA ARG A 166 -0.79 12.64 -27.39
C ARG A 166 -1.81 12.67 -26.26
N SER A 167 -1.36 12.41 -25.05
CA SER A 167 -1.96 13.01 -23.86
C SER A 167 -1.33 14.39 -23.68
N LEU A 168 -2.16 15.39 -23.40
CA LEU A 168 -1.76 16.75 -23.09
C LEU A 168 -0.97 16.74 -21.77
N ALA A 169 0.32 16.42 -21.87
CA ALA A 169 1.29 16.73 -20.85
C ALA A 169 1.31 18.24 -20.70
N VAL A 170 0.96 18.73 -19.51
CA VAL A 170 1.45 20.02 -19.05
C VAL A 170 2.98 19.92 -19.14
N SER A 171 3.57 20.56 -20.14
CA SER A 171 5.02 20.74 -20.26
C SER A 171 5.49 21.47 -19.02
N ARG A 172 5.92 20.70 -18.03
CA ARG A 172 6.67 21.17 -16.87
C ARG A 172 8.11 20.76 -17.13
N ASP A 173 9.00 21.74 -17.18
CA ASP A 173 10.45 21.60 -17.38
C ASP A 173 10.98 20.24 -16.91
N GLN A 174 11.27 19.36 -17.87
CA GLN A 174 11.91 18.07 -17.58
C GLN A 174 13.42 18.22 -17.33
N ASP A 175 13.98 19.42 -17.51
CA ASP A 175 15.42 19.67 -17.44
C ASP A 175 15.95 20.09 -16.05
N LEU A 176 15.09 20.11 -15.01
CA LEU A 176 15.49 20.45 -13.64
C LEU A 176 15.64 19.25 -12.70
N PHE A 177 15.40 18.02 -13.17
CA PHE A 177 15.49 16.84 -12.32
C PHE A 177 16.88 16.18 -12.42
N PRO A 178 17.56 15.89 -11.30
CA PRO A 178 18.80 15.13 -11.30
C PRO A 178 18.60 13.77 -11.97
N ALA A 179 19.64 13.28 -12.66
CA ALA A 179 19.64 11.94 -13.24
C ALA A 179 19.31 10.88 -12.17
N GLY A 180 18.23 10.11 -12.39
CA GLY A 180 17.74 9.11 -11.43
C GLY A 180 16.40 9.45 -10.75
N PHE A 181 15.80 10.60 -11.04
CA PHE A 181 14.47 10.94 -10.55
C PHE A 181 13.37 10.26 -11.38
N ALA A 182 12.49 9.51 -10.74
CA ALA A 182 11.30 8.93 -11.36
C ALA A 182 10.05 9.54 -10.74
N SER A 183 9.30 10.31 -11.52
CA SER A 183 8.01 10.85 -11.09
C SER A 183 6.95 9.75 -11.16
N LEU A 184 6.39 9.37 -10.02
CA LEU A 184 5.33 8.37 -9.94
C LEU A 184 3.92 9.00 -9.91
N MET A 185 3.75 10.16 -10.55
CA MET A 185 2.50 10.93 -10.45
C MET A 185 1.35 10.26 -11.24
N TYR A 186 0.46 9.54 -10.55
CA TYR A 186 -0.91 9.32 -11.03
C TYR A 186 -1.93 9.88 -10.04
N CYS A 187 -2.03 11.20 -10.02
CA CYS A 187 -3.04 11.93 -9.25
C CYS A 187 -4.19 12.34 -10.18
N ASP A 188 -5.32 11.66 -10.14
CA ASP A 188 -6.55 12.19 -10.74
C ASP A 188 -7.15 13.29 -9.83
N ARG A 189 -7.96 14.18 -10.41
CA ARG A 189 -8.54 15.33 -9.69
C ARG A 189 -9.43 14.92 -8.50
N ILE A 190 -9.86 13.66 -8.47
CA ILE A 190 -10.75 13.12 -7.44
C ILE A 190 -9.91 12.60 -6.26
N SER A 191 -8.77 11.95 -6.52
CA SER A 191 -7.91 11.42 -5.45
C SER A 191 -7.00 12.45 -4.80
N CYS A 192 -6.74 13.58 -5.46
CA CYS A 192 -5.75 14.57 -5.01
C CYS A 192 -6.37 15.94 -4.69
N ALA A 193 -7.65 15.95 -4.31
CA ALA A 193 -8.33 17.14 -3.81
C ALA A 193 -8.02 17.37 -2.31
N GLY A 194 -6.97 18.13 -2.01
CA GLY A 194 -6.62 18.52 -0.63
C GLY A 194 -5.23 19.11 -0.50
N ASP A 195 -4.92 19.61 0.69
CA ASP A 195 -3.55 20.00 1.06
C ASP A 195 -2.71 18.72 1.11
N MET A 196 -1.68 18.63 0.25
CA MET A 196 -0.79 17.47 0.18
C MET A 196 0.62 17.91 0.54
N GLU A 197 1.31 17.09 1.32
CA GLU A 197 2.72 17.28 1.64
C GLU A 197 3.58 16.44 0.70
N ILE A 198 4.65 17.03 0.18
CA ILE A 198 5.63 16.31 -0.64
C ILE A 198 6.70 15.76 0.30
N VAL A 199 6.77 14.44 0.43
CA VAL A 199 7.79 13.76 1.22
C VAL A 199 8.79 13.08 0.29
N ARG A 200 10.07 13.44 0.43
CA ARG A 200 11.16 12.80 -0.31
C ARG A 200 11.57 11.51 0.39
N VAL A 201 11.30 10.38 -0.25
CA VAL A 201 11.64 9.04 0.24
C VAL A 201 12.76 8.42 -0.55
N GLN A 202 13.59 7.66 0.15
CA GLN A 202 14.65 6.89 -0.45
C GLN A 202 14.13 5.47 -0.70
N VAL A 203 13.95 5.10 -1.97
CA VAL A 203 13.41 3.81 -2.37
C VAL A 203 14.47 2.95 -3.04
N SER A 204 14.51 1.69 -2.62
CA SER A 204 15.36 0.68 -3.26
C SER A 204 14.79 0.33 -4.63
N PRO A 205 15.61 0.24 -5.69
CA PRO A 205 15.16 -0.07 -7.05
C PRO A 205 14.32 -1.36 -7.13
N SER A 206 14.60 -2.33 -6.25
CA SER A 206 13.90 -3.62 -6.16
C SER A 206 12.41 -3.51 -5.83
N MET A 207 11.95 -2.42 -5.19
CA MET A 207 10.54 -2.25 -4.81
C MET A 207 9.66 -1.65 -5.91
N LEU A 208 10.26 -0.99 -6.91
CA LEU A 208 9.50 -0.27 -7.94
C LEU A 208 9.15 -1.14 -9.17
N GLY A 209 9.63 -2.39 -9.24
CA GLY A 209 9.39 -3.27 -10.39
C GLY A 209 9.92 -2.74 -11.73
N LEU A 210 10.67 -1.63 -11.72
CA LEU A 210 11.22 -1.00 -12.90
C LEU A 210 12.45 -1.79 -13.38
N PRO A 211 12.55 -2.11 -14.68
CA PRO A 211 13.74 -2.74 -15.21
C PRO A 211 14.92 -1.78 -15.05
N LEU A 212 15.99 -2.20 -14.35
CA LEU A 212 17.23 -1.43 -14.23
C LEU A 212 17.79 -1.18 -15.64
N GLN A 213 17.57 0.01 -16.20
CA GLN A 213 18.02 0.35 -17.55
C GLN A 213 19.48 0.79 -17.62
N SER A 214 20.26 0.70 -16.54
CA SER A 214 21.69 1.01 -16.63
C SER A 214 22.55 0.23 -15.63
N PRO A 215 23.60 -0.49 -16.09
CA PRO A 215 24.55 -1.16 -15.22
C PRO A 215 25.47 -0.09 -14.59
N GLY A 216 25.03 0.49 -13.48
CA GLY A 216 25.79 1.53 -12.76
C GLY A 216 24.98 2.32 -11.73
N ALA A 217 23.66 2.30 -11.79
CA ALA A 217 22.78 3.02 -10.86
C ALA A 217 22.29 2.14 -9.70
N ALA A 218 23.20 1.41 -9.05
CA ALA A 218 22.90 0.58 -7.87
C ALA A 218 22.78 1.42 -6.57
N GLY A 219 22.52 2.72 -6.71
CA GLY A 219 22.31 3.62 -5.59
C GLY A 219 20.83 3.67 -5.20
N PRO A 220 20.54 4.07 -3.95
CA PRO A 220 19.17 4.36 -3.55
C PRO A 220 18.56 5.46 -4.45
N ILE A 221 17.33 5.26 -4.90
CA ILE A 221 16.60 6.22 -5.73
C ILE A 221 15.83 7.16 -4.82
N LEU A 222 15.90 8.47 -5.08
CA LEU A 222 15.05 9.45 -4.40
C LEU A 222 13.75 9.59 -5.19
N ALA A 223 12.63 9.38 -4.52
CA ALA A 223 11.29 9.59 -5.06
C ALA A 223 10.55 10.59 -4.18
N ASP A 224 9.83 11.52 -4.81
CA ASP A 224 8.93 12.44 -4.12
C ASP A 224 7.52 11.82 -4.13
N VAL A 225 6.97 11.59 -2.94
CA VAL A 225 5.65 10.97 -2.73
C VAL A 225 4.70 12.02 -2.14
N LEU A 226 3.47 12.09 -2.65
CA LEU A 226 2.45 12.95 -2.08
C LEU A 226 1.77 12.23 -0.94
N VAL A 227 1.79 12.82 0.25
CA VAL A 227 1.10 12.30 1.43
C VAL A 227 -0.10 13.18 1.71
N GLY A 228 -1.29 12.58 1.68
CA GLY A 228 -2.53 13.25 2.05
C GLY A 228 -2.66 13.40 3.58
N PRO A 229 -3.65 14.18 4.05
CA PRO A 229 -3.94 14.33 5.49
C PRO A 229 -4.40 13.02 6.13
N ASP A 230 -4.84 12.06 5.32
CA ASP A 230 -5.16 10.68 5.69
C ASP A 230 -3.90 9.85 6.03
N GLY A 231 -2.70 10.39 5.82
CA GLY A 231 -1.42 9.68 6.00
C GLY A 231 -1.16 8.64 4.92
N ILE A 232 -1.96 8.64 3.84
CA ILE A 232 -1.81 7.71 2.73
C ILE A 232 -0.89 8.35 1.69
N ALA A 233 0.19 7.64 1.40
CA ALA A 233 1.10 7.94 0.31
C ALA A 233 0.45 7.61 -1.04
N ARG A 234 0.40 8.59 -1.94
CA ARG A 234 -0.11 8.47 -3.31
C ARG A 234 1.00 8.80 -4.29
N GLY A 235 1.21 7.91 -5.23
CA GLY A 235 2.22 7.96 -6.28
C GLY A 235 2.13 6.69 -7.08
#